data_AF-A0A8E2F0V8-F1
#
_entry.id   AF-A0A8E2F0V8-F1
#
_cell.length_a   1.000
_cell.length_b   1.000
_cell.length_c   1.000
_cell.angle_alpha   90.00
_cell.angle_beta   90.00
_cell.angle_gamma   90.00
#
_symmetry.space_group_name_H-M   'P 1'
#
loop_
_entity.id
_entity.type
_entity.pdbx_description
1 polymer ?
#
loop_
_entity_poly.entity_id
_entity_poly.type
_entity_poly.pdbx_seq_one_letter_code
_entity_poly.pdbx_strand_id
1 'polypeptide(L)'
;MRVFLLSSFILFFSLLSPSRSALHYPTALLSRLEHLLVDTDGAFRSGFKDAITPCSNYVSGSQLLGRQTSSQWLRVAFHDFVTAHVDEGTGGIDASIGFETLRSEDSGSAFNDSFAFFAPYVDAQTSS
;
A
#
# COMPACT_ATOMS: atom_id res chain seq x y z
N MET A 1 62.53 -23.09 9.04
CA MET A 1 62.20 -21.76 8.49
C MET A 1 61.00 -21.77 7.52
N ARG A 2 60.06 -22.74 7.61
CA ARG A 2 58.94 -22.88 6.66
C ARG A 2 57.53 -22.79 7.29
N VAL A 3 57.41 -22.71 8.62
CA VAL A 3 56.11 -22.75 9.31
C VAL A 3 55.60 -21.34 9.70
N PHE A 4 56.48 -20.36 9.92
CA PHE A 4 56.09 -19.01 10.34
C PHE A 4 55.53 -18.13 9.20
N LEU A 5 55.78 -18.46 7.93
CA LEU A 5 55.26 -17.70 6.78
C LEU A 5 53.78 -18.01 6.47
N LEU A 6 53.28 -19.19 6.82
CA LEU A 6 51.87 -19.55 6.57
C LEU A 6 50.91 -18.90 7.58
N SER A 7 51.34 -18.65 8.83
CA SER A 7 50.46 -18.09 9.86
C SER A 7 50.13 -16.61 9.62
N SER A 8 51.07 -15.83 9.05
CA SER A 8 50.85 -14.41 8.79
C SER A 8 49.93 -14.15 7.59
N PHE A 9 49.78 -15.12 6.66
CA PHE A 9 48.92 -14.99 5.48
C PHE A 9 47.44 -15.25 5.81
N ILE A 10 47.17 -16.12 6.80
CA ILE A 10 45.82 -16.50 7.22
C ILE A 10 45.13 -15.38 8.02
N LEU A 11 45.88 -14.61 8.80
CA LEU A 11 45.36 -13.47 9.57
C LEU A 11 45.01 -12.24 8.71
N PHE A 12 45.59 -12.10 7.52
CA PHE A 12 45.28 -10.96 6.63
C PHE A 12 43.99 -11.20 5.83
N PHE A 13 43.66 -12.46 5.54
CA PHE A 13 42.47 -12.83 4.75
C PHE A 13 41.17 -12.76 5.56
N SER A 14 41.23 -12.73 6.89
CA SER A 14 40.07 -12.70 7.79
C SER A 14 39.49 -11.29 8.01
N LEU A 15 40.13 -10.23 7.48
CA LEU A 15 39.70 -8.83 7.63
C LEU A 15 39.00 -8.24 6.40
N LEU A 16 38.80 -9.01 5.33
CA LEU A 16 38.00 -8.58 4.19
C LEU A 16 36.53 -9.01 4.40
N SER A 17 35.82 -8.30 5.27
CA SER A 17 34.35 -8.33 5.23
C SER A 17 33.91 -7.65 3.92
N PRO A 18 33.23 -8.34 2.99
CA PRO A 18 32.67 -7.68 1.83
C PRO A 18 31.59 -6.70 2.30
N SER A 19 31.84 -5.40 2.16
CA SER A 19 30.80 -4.39 2.25
C SER A 19 29.81 -4.64 1.13
N ARG A 20 28.69 -5.30 1.42
CA ARG A 20 27.57 -5.38 0.47
C ARG A 20 26.89 -4.02 0.43
N SER A 21 27.33 -3.15 -0.46
CA SER A 21 26.46 -2.08 -0.94
C SER A 21 25.35 -2.74 -1.75
N ALA A 22 24.21 -3.00 -1.12
CA ALA A 22 23.00 -3.37 -1.83
C ALA A 22 22.53 -2.11 -2.56
N LEU A 23 22.76 -2.03 -3.86
CA LEU A 23 21.94 -1.16 -4.71
C LEU A 23 20.53 -1.74 -4.64
N HIS A 24 19.70 -1.23 -3.73
CA HIS A 24 18.32 -1.69 -3.60
C HIS A 24 17.51 -1.08 -4.74
N TYR A 25 17.42 -1.81 -5.86
CA TYR A 25 16.50 -1.47 -6.92
C TYR A 25 15.07 -1.81 -6.44
N PRO A 26 14.08 -0.93 -6.62
CA PRO A 26 12.74 -1.18 -6.13
C PRO A 26 12.16 -2.44 -6.78
N THR A 27 11.51 -3.28 -5.97
CA THR A 27 10.74 -4.42 -6.45
C THR A 27 9.55 -3.95 -7.28
N ALA A 28 8.93 -4.84 -8.05
CA ALA A 28 7.74 -4.47 -8.82
C ALA A 28 6.60 -3.94 -7.94
N LEU A 29 6.40 -4.51 -6.74
CA LEU A 29 5.52 -3.98 -5.69
C LEU A 29 5.90 -2.55 -5.28
N LEU A 30 7.16 -2.32 -4.87
CA LEU A 30 7.59 -1.00 -4.40
C LEU A 30 7.49 0.06 -5.51
N SER A 31 7.94 -0.26 -6.72
CA SER A 31 7.80 0.63 -7.88
C SER A 31 6.33 0.96 -8.17
N ARG A 32 5.42 0.00 -8.01
CA ARG A 32 3.98 0.23 -8.21
C ARG A 32 3.40 1.11 -7.11
N LEU A 33 3.78 0.90 -5.85
CA LEU A 33 3.36 1.74 -4.73
C LEU A 33 3.91 3.17 -4.83
N GLU A 34 5.18 3.33 -5.20
CA GLU A 34 5.80 4.65 -5.44
C GLU A 34 5.05 5.41 -6.53
N HIS A 35 4.68 4.74 -7.62
CA HIS A 35 3.89 5.34 -8.68
C HIS A 35 2.51 5.81 -8.17
N LEU A 36 1.81 5.01 -7.36
CA LEU A 36 0.52 5.39 -6.80
C LEU A 36 0.63 6.55 -5.79
N LEU A 37 1.63 6.53 -4.92
CA LEU A 37 1.76 7.45 -3.78
C LEU A 37 2.47 8.76 -4.11
N VAL A 38 3.48 8.73 -4.98
CA VAL A 38 4.41 9.86 -5.18
C VAL A 38 4.29 10.45 -6.59
N ASP A 39 4.11 9.62 -7.63
CA ASP A 39 3.93 10.09 -9.01
C ASP A 39 2.51 10.62 -9.23
N THR A 40 2.17 11.72 -8.58
CA THR A 40 0.78 12.20 -8.52
C THR A 40 0.49 13.38 -9.46
N ASP A 41 1.50 13.91 -10.18
CA ASP A 41 1.34 15.03 -11.12
C ASP A 41 2.23 14.85 -12.37
N GLY A 42 1.92 15.59 -13.45
CA GLY A 42 2.62 15.51 -14.74
C GLY A 42 2.05 14.47 -15.71
N ALA A 43 2.78 14.22 -16.80
CA ALA A 43 2.30 13.44 -17.95
C ALA A 43 2.12 11.93 -17.68
N PHE A 44 2.75 11.40 -16.64
CA PHE A 44 2.72 9.98 -16.25
C PHE A 44 2.30 9.81 -14.79
N ARG A 45 1.37 10.65 -14.33
CA ARG A 45 0.83 10.55 -12.97
C ARG A 45 -0.10 9.33 -12.83
N SER A 46 -0.16 8.76 -11.63
CA SER A 46 -1.04 7.61 -11.34
C SER A 46 -2.53 7.92 -11.37
N GLY A 47 -2.91 9.16 -11.06
CA GLY A 47 -4.32 9.55 -10.94
C GLY A 47 -4.99 9.16 -9.63
N PHE A 48 -4.32 8.38 -8.76
CA PHE A 48 -4.93 7.87 -7.52
C PHE A 48 -5.38 9.01 -6.58
N LYS A 49 -4.58 10.07 -6.44
CA LYS A 49 -4.92 11.22 -5.58
C LYS A 49 -6.11 12.04 -6.04
N ASP A 50 -6.52 11.93 -7.31
CA ASP A 50 -7.54 12.81 -7.91
C ASP A 50 -8.90 12.65 -7.24
N ALA A 51 -9.16 11.48 -6.69
CA ALA A 51 -10.35 11.23 -5.87
C ALA A 51 -10.44 12.14 -4.65
N ILE A 52 -9.29 12.50 -4.05
CA ILE A 52 -9.23 13.11 -2.72
C ILE A 52 -8.55 14.48 -2.70
N THR A 53 -7.98 14.94 -3.82
CA THR A 53 -7.28 16.23 -3.91
C THR A 53 -7.92 17.12 -4.99
N PRO A 54 -8.55 18.25 -4.63
CA PRO A 54 -8.79 18.73 -3.25
C PRO A 54 -9.76 17.81 -2.47
N CYS A 55 -9.75 17.91 -1.13
CA CYS A 55 -10.63 17.10 -0.27
C CYS A 55 -12.12 17.30 -0.52
N SER A 56 -12.49 18.35 -1.27
CA SER A 56 -13.84 18.67 -1.71
C SER A 56 -14.33 17.86 -2.93
N ASN A 57 -13.52 16.91 -3.42
CA ASN A 57 -13.88 16.08 -4.57
C ASN A 57 -14.85 14.94 -4.22
N TYR A 58 -15.90 14.80 -5.02
CA TYR A 58 -16.73 13.61 -5.12
C TYR A 58 -16.70 13.00 -6.53
N VAL A 59 -15.97 11.90 -6.73
CA VAL A 59 -15.72 11.38 -8.09
C VAL A 59 -16.76 10.37 -8.59
N SER A 60 -17.71 9.97 -7.73
CA SER A 60 -18.74 8.98 -8.04
C SER A 60 -20.12 9.61 -8.33
N GLY A 61 -20.17 10.93 -8.59
CA GLY A 61 -21.40 11.61 -8.98
C GLY A 61 -21.34 13.14 -8.92
N SER A 62 -22.49 13.78 -8.69
CA SER A 62 -22.60 15.24 -8.68
C SER A 62 -21.98 15.87 -7.43
N GLN A 63 -21.10 16.86 -7.62
CA GLN A 63 -20.49 17.65 -6.53
C GLN A 63 -21.51 18.38 -5.65
N LEU A 64 -22.74 18.60 -6.15
CA LEU A 64 -23.79 19.31 -5.42
C LEU A 64 -24.42 18.49 -4.28
N LEU A 65 -24.10 17.20 -4.18
CA LEU A 65 -24.63 16.32 -3.13
C LEU A 65 -23.95 16.54 -1.76
N GLY A 66 -22.89 17.36 -1.69
CA GLY A 66 -22.12 17.58 -0.47
C GLY A 66 -21.36 16.34 0.02
N ARG A 67 -21.22 15.32 -0.84
CA ARG A 67 -20.44 14.10 -0.57
C ARG A 67 -18.96 14.36 -0.83
N GLN A 68 -18.10 13.59 -0.18
CA GLN A 68 -16.65 13.69 -0.33
C GLN A 68 -16.03 12.30 -0.45
N THR A 69 -15.28 12.03 -1.52
CA THR A 69 -14.63 10.72 -1.74
C THR A 69 -13.66 10.41 -0.61
N SER A 70 -12.94 11.43 -0.11
CA SER A 70 -12.05 11.32 1.05
C SER A 70 -12.78 10.78 2.29
N SER A 71 -13.99 11.27 2.56
CA SER A 71 -14.81 10.78 3.67
C SER A 71 -15.30 9.35 3.47
N GLN A 72 -15.57 8.96 2.21
CA GLN A 72 -15.95 7.58 1.88
C GLN A 72 -14.78 6.62 2.13
N TRP A 73 -13.56 6.98 1.76
CA TRP A 73 -12.38 6.15 1.99
C TRP A 73 -12.05 5.98 3.47
N LEU A 74 -12.19 7.04 4.26
CA LEU A 74 -12.05 6.96 5.72
C LEU A 74 -13.08 6.00 6.33
N ARG A 75 -14.32 6.01 5.82
CA ARG A 75 -15.34 5.05 6.25
C ARG A 75 -14.97 3.63 5.86
N VAL A 76 -14.48 3.38 4.65
CA VAL A 76 -14.01 2.05 4.23
C VAL A 76 -12.93 1.52 5.18
N ALA A 77 -11.88 2.30 5.43
CA ALA A 77 -10.78 1.88 6.30
C ALA A 77 -11.23 1.64 7.74
N PHE A 78 -12.12 2.49 8.27
CA PHE A 78 -12.67 2.30 9.62
C PHE A 78 -13.50 1.03 9.73
N HIS A 79 -14.38 0.78 8.75
CA HIS A 79 -15.28 -0.37 8.76
C HIS A 79 -14.57 -1.69 8.43
N ASP A 80 -13.45 -1.67 7.72
CA ASP A 80 -12.54 -2.83 7.64
C ASP A 80 -11.93 -3.11 9.02
N PHE A 81 -11.29 -2.09 9.59
CA PHE A 81 -10.54 -2.23 10.84
C PHE A 81 -11.38 -2.71 12.04
N VAL A 82 -12.59 -2.19 12.19
CA VAL A 82 -13.40 -2.36 13.41
C VAL A 82 -14.00 -3.76 13.55
N THR A 83 -13.96 -4.59 12.50
CA THR A 83 -14.49 -5.97 12.52
C THR A 83 -13.51 -6.97 13.14
N ALA A 84 -12.34 -6.51 13.56
CA ALA A 84 -11.30 -7.35 14.15
C ALA A 84 -11.81 -8.15 15.36
N HIS A 85 -11.69 -9.47 15.29
CA HIS A 85 -11.87 -10.39 16.40
C HIS A 85 -10.51 -10.97 16.82
N VAL A 86 -9.83 -10.29 17.76
CA VAL A 86 -8.43 -10.56 18.12
C VAL A 86 -8.19 -12.00 18.56
N ASP A 87 -9.09 -12.57 19.35
CA ASP A 87 -8.94 -13.94 19.85
C ASP A 87 -9.11 -15.01 18.76
N GLU A 88 -9.84 -14.69 17.68
CA GLU A 88 -10.06 -15.59 16.54
C GLU A 88 -9.08 -15.32 15.39
N GLY A 89 -8.37 -14.19 15.43
CA GLY A 89 -7.45 -13.77 14.38
C GLY A 89 -8.12 -13.39 13.06
N THR A 90 -9.36 -12.89 13.10
CA THR A 90 -10.15 -12.50 11.92
C THR A 90 -10.41 -10.99 11.88
N GLY A 91 -10.62 -10.43 10.68
CA GLY A 91 -10.90 -9.01 10.46
C GLY A 91 -9.71 -8.09 10.68
N GLY A 92 -9.97 -6.79 10.84
CA GLY A 92 -8.94 -5.76 10.97
C GLY A 92 -8.63 -5.09 9.64
N ILE A 93 -7.38 -4.73 9.36
CA ILE A 93 -7.01 -4.14 8.07
C ILE A 93 -6.61 -5.28 7.11
N ASP A 94 -7.60 -6.02 6.65
CA ASP A 94 -7.43 -7.20 5.79
C ASP A 94 -8.24 -7.11 4.48
N ALA A 95 -8.88 -5.97 4.22
CA ALA A 95 -9.77 -5.70 3.08
C ALA A 95 -11.03 -6.59 3.03
N SER A 96 -11.38 -7.28 4.13
CA SER A 96 -12.60 -8.08 4.25
C SER A 96 -13.87 -7.26 4.04
N ILE A 97 -13.84 -5.95 4.32
CA ILE A 97 -14.98 -5.05 4.08
C ILE A 97 -15.52 -5.10 2.64
N GLY A 98 -14.68 -5.47 1.66
CA GLY A 98 -15.10 -5.70 0.27
C GLY A 98 -16.18 -6.79 0.13
N PHE A 99 -16.27 -7.70 1.09
CA PHE A 99 -17.22 -8.81 1.14
C PHE A 99 -18.31 -8.64 2.21
N GLU A 100 -18.21 -7.61 3.05
CA GLU A 100 -19.08 -7.42 4.24
C GLU A 100 -20.11 -6.27 4.09
N THR A 101 -20.18 -5.61 2.93
CA THR A 101 -21.02 -4.41 2.69
C THR A 101 -22.53 -4.56 2.90
N LEU A 102 -23.04 -5.76 3.18
CA LEU A 102 -24.46 -6.04 3.40
C LEU A 102 -24.89 -5.83 4.87
N ARG A 103 -23.97 -5.49 5.77
CA ARG A 103 -24.29 -5.20 7.16
C ARG A 103 -25.06 -3.88 7.27
N SER A 104 -25.87 -3.75 8.33
CA SER A 104 -26.76 -2.58 8.50
C SER A 104 -25.99 -1.26 8.63
N GLU A 105 -24.85 -1.31 9.29
CA GLU A 105 -23.89 -0.23 9.52
C GLU A 105 -23.14 0.17 8.25
N ASP A 106 -23.14 -0.68 7.21
CA ASP A 106 -22.45 -0.47 5.94
C ASP A 106 -23.34 0.10 4.84
N SER A 107 -24.53 0.56 5.20
CA SER A 107 -25.51 1.10 4.25
C SER A 107 -25.02 2.33 3.47
N GLY A 108 -25.61 2.50 2.27
CA GLY A 108 -25.34 3.61 1.37
C GLY A 108 -24.30 3.28 0.29
N SER A 109 -23.96 4.27 -0.54
CA SER A 109 -23.11 4.05 -1.71
C SER A 109 -21.61 4.12 -1.42
N ALA A 110 -21.18 4.53 -0.23
CA ALA A 110 -19.78 4.87 0.07
C ALA A 110 -18.79 3.74 -0.26
N PHE A 111 -19.14 2.49 0.06
CA PHE A 111 -18.30 1.33 -0.21
C PHE A 111 -18.23 1.03 -1.71
N ASN A 112 -19.39 0.92 -2.37
CA ASN A 112 -19.45 0.67 -3.82
C ASN A 112 -18.75 1.78 -4.63
N ASP A 113 -18.96 3.04 -4.25
CA ASP A 113 -18.30 4.20 -4.85
C ASP A 113 -16.77 4.11 -4.72
N SER A 114 -16.28 3.73 -3.52
CA SER A 114 -14.85 3.60 -3.25
C SER A 114 -14.23 2.42 -3.98
N PHE A 115 -14.87 1.24 -3.95
CA PHE A 115 -14.36 0.04 -4.61
C PHE A 115 -14.37 0.18 -6.14
N ALA A 116 -15.38 0.86 -6.71
CA ALA A 116 -15.38 1.20 -8.12
C ALA A 116 -14.18 2.08 -8.51
N PHE A 117 -13.79 3.02 -7.64
CA PHE A 117 -12.58 3.83 -7.84
C PHE A 117 -11.29 3.02 -7.65
N PHE A 118 -11.23 2.13 -6.66
CA PHE A 118 -10.03 1.34 -6.37
C PHE A 118 -9.74 0.26 -7.42
N ALA A 119 -10.77 -0.29 -8.08
CA ALA A 119 -10.66 -1.39 -9.02
C ALA A 119 -9.50 -1.29 -10.04
N PRO A 120 -9.27 -0.18 -10.76
CA PRO A 120 -8.14 -0.05 -11.70
C PRO A 120 -6.74 -0.04 -11.05
N TYR A 121 -6.65 0.11 -9.73
CA TYR A 121 -5.40 0.15 -8.97
C TYR A 121 -5.09 -1.15 -8.23
N VAL A 122 -6.01 -2.12 -8.27
CA VAL A 122 -5.81 -3.47 -7.74
C VAL A 122 -5.30 -4.37 -8.87
N ASP A 123 -4.03 -4.76 -8.79
CA ASP A 123 -3.35 -5.57 -9.78
C ASP A 123 -2.37 -6.55 -9.11
N ALA A 124 -1.71 -7.40 -9.91
CA ALA A 124 -0.80 -8.43 -9.41
C ALA A 124 0.38 -7.91 -8.57
N GLN A 125 0.67 -6.61 -8.59
CA GLN A 125 1.69 -5.99 -7.75
C GLN A 125 1.11 -5.37 -6.48
N THR A 126 -0.18 -5.01 -6.45
CA THR A 126 -0.84 -4.38 -5.28
C THR A 126 -1.77 -5.32 -4.52
N SER A 127 -2.00 -6.55 -5.02
CA SER A 127 -2.74 -7.61 -4.35
C SER A 127 -1.80 -8.74 -3.88
N SER A 128 -1.99 -9.23 -2.65
CA SER A 128 -1.28 -10.40 -2.09
C SER A 128 -2.01 -11.72 -2.33
#